data_AF-A0AAN7KTN8-F1
#
_entry.id   AF-A0AAN7KTN8-F1
#
_cell.length_a   1.000
_cell.length_b   1.000
_cell.length_c   1.000
_cell.angle_alpha   90.00
_cell.angle_beta   90.00
_cell.angle_gamma   90.00
#
_symmetry.space_group_name_H-M   'P 1'
#
loop_
_entity.id
_entity.type
_entity.pdbx_description
1 polymer ?
#
loop_
_entity_poly.entity_id
_entity_poly.type
_entity_poly.pdbx_seq_one_letter_code
_entity_poly.pdbx_strand_id
1 'polypeptide(L)' 'MSRSGQPPDLKKYMDKKLQIKLNANRTVMGTLRGFDQFMNLVVEDTVEVNGNERTDIGMVVIRGNSVVTVEALEPVNRS' A
#
# COMPACT_ATOMS: atom_id res chain seq x y z
N MET A 1 15.87 4.30 -21.14
CA MET A 1 16.38 3.59 -19.95
C MET A 1 15.36 3.81 -18.84
N SER A 2 14.55 2.79 -18.51
CA SER A 2 13.67 2.85 -17.34
C SER A 2 14.55 3.00 -16.10
N ARG A 3 14.18 3.89 -15.17
CA ARG A 3 14.88 4.05 -13.89
C ARG A 3 14.62 2.81 -13.01
N SER A 4 15.26 1.70 -13.33
CA SER A 4 15.29 0.50 -12.51
C SER A 4 16.32 0.70 -11.40
N GLY A 5 15.86 1.01 -10.19
CA GLY A 5 16.75 1.00 -9.01
C GLY A 5 16.49 2.07 -7.95
N GLN A 6 15.62 3.05 -8.20
CA GLN A 6 15.25 4.00 -7.15
C GLN A 6 14.06 3.43 -6.38
N PRO A 7 14.17 3.20 -5.05
CA PRO A 7 13.03 2.81 -4.23
C PRO A 7 11.88 3.79 -4.46
N PRO A 8 10.63 3.31 -4.52
CA PRO A 8 9.49 4.20 -4.59
C PRO A 8 9.60 5.21 -3.45
N ASP A 9 9.43 6.49 -3.76
CA ASP A 9 9.29 7.49 -2.72
C ASP A 9 7.92 7.27 -2.05
N LEU A 10 7.91 6.41 -1.02
CA LEU A 10 6.72 6.10 -0.23
C LEU A 10 6.36 7.26 0.72
N LYS A 11 7.28 8.20 0.96
CA LYS A 11 7.07 9.32 1.87
C LYS A 11 5.91 10.22 1.42
N LYS A 12 5.76 10.42 0.11
CA LYS A 12 4.63 11.21 -0.45
C LYS A 12 3.26 10.53 -0.30
N TYR A 13 3.23 9.24 0.05
CA TYR A 13 2.01 8.46 0.26
C TYR A 13 1.64 8.35 1.75
N MET A 14 2.43 8.92 2.65
CA MET A 14 2.12 8.95 4.08
C MET A 14 0.78 9.63 4.31
N ASP A 15 -0.01 9.06 5.22
CA ASP A 15 -1.34 9.52 5.61
C ASP A 15 -2.34 9.56 4.45
N LYS A 16 -2.04 8.85 3.34
CA LYS A 16 -2.94 8.69 2.20
C LYS A 16 -3.61 7.34 2.23
N LYS A 17 -4.86 7.32 1.78
CA LYS A 17 -5.56 6.08 1.50
C LYS A 17 -5.01 5.43 0.23
N LEU A 18 -4.56 4.20 0.36
CA LEU A 18 -3.94 3.41 -0.70
C LEU A 18 -4.78 2.17 -0.99
N GLN A 19 -4.79 1.77 -2.26
CA GLN A 19 -5.12 0.42 -2.69
C GLN A 19 -3.82 -0.33 -2.92
N ILE A 20 -3.64 -1.46 -2.24
CA ILE A 20 -2.43 -2.27 -2.26
C ILE A 20 -2.80 -3.65 -2.79
N LYS A 21 -2.23 -4.01 -3.94
CA LYS A 21 -2.34 -5.38 -4.48
C LYS A 21 -1.20 -6.20 -3.91
N LEU A 22 -1.55 -7.36 -3.38
CA LEU A 22 -0.63 -8.32 -2.80
C LEU A 22 -0.55 -9.57 -3.70
N ASN A 23 0.42 -10.42 -3.40
CA ASN A 23 0.51 -11.75 -3.98
C ASN A 23 -0.80 -12.54 -3.77
N ALA A 24 -1.00 -13.57 -4.60
CA ALA A 24 -2.20 -14.42 -4.60
C ALA A 24 -3.51 -13.65 -4.84
N ASN A 25 -3.47 -12.60 -5.67
CA ASN A 25 -4.62 -11.78 -6.05
C ASN A 25 -5.38 -11.12 -4.88
N ARG A 26 -4.73 -10.98 -3.72
CA ARG A 26 -5.33 -10.29 -2.57
C ARG A 26 -5.22 -8.79 -2.76
N THR A 27 -6.27 -8.06 -2.41
CA THR A 27 -6.28 -6.60 -2.44
C THR A 27 -6.69 -6.08 -1.09
N VAL A 28 -5.95 -5.10 -0.58
CA VAL A 28 -6.32 -4.38 0.65
C VAL A 28 -6.36 -2.89 0.38
N MET A 29 -7.21 -2.19 1.12
CA MET A 29 -7.30 -0.73 1.08
C MET A 29 -7.14 -0.19 2.49
N GLY A 30 -6.38 0.87 2.70
CA GLY A 30 -6.21 1.47 4.03
C GLY A 30 -5.28 2.67 3.98
N THR A 31 -5.00 3.27 5.14
CA THR A 31 -4.17 4.48 5.25
C THR A 31 -2.73 4.11 5.60
N LEU A 32 -1.76 4.58 4.80
CA LEU A 32 -0.34 4.32 5.08
C LEU A 32 0.14 5.13 6.29
N ARG A 33 0.64 4.43 7.31
CA ARG A 33 1.17 5.04 8.55
C ARG A 33 2.66 4.86 8.76
N GLY A 34 3.29 3.98 7.99
CA GLY A 34 4.72 3.78 8.08
C GLY A 34 5.24 2.84 7.02
N PHE A 35 6.53 2.94 6.74
CA PHE A 35 7.24 2.03 5.86
C PHE A 35 8.71 1.94 6.25
N ASP A 36 9.41 0.93 5.73
CA ASP A 36 10.85 0.79 5.85
C ASP A 36 11.55 0.64 4.48
N GLN A 37 12.88 0.50 4.51
CA GLN A 37 13.71 0.34 3.31
C GLN A 37 13.42 -0.95 2.51
N PHE A 38 12.75 -1.93 3.11
CA PHE A 38 12.36 -3.20 2.48
C PHE A 38 10.93 -3.15 1.95
N MET A 39 10.29 -1.97 1.98
CA MET A 39 8.88 -1.76 1.65
C MET A 39 7.91 -2.54 2.53
N ASN A 40 8.29 -2.91 3.76
CA ASN A 40 7.27 -3.34 4.72
C ASN A 40 6.39 -2.14 5.04
N LEU A 41 5.07 -2.32 5.07
CA LEU A 41 4.10 -1.23 5.22
C LEU A 41 3.29 -1.42 6.50
N VAL A 42 3.06 -0.32 7.22
CA VAL A 42 2.06 -0.24 8.30
C VAL A 42 0.85 0.47 7.74
N VAL A 43 -0.29 -0.21 7.76
CA VAL A 43 -1.56 0.30 7.20
C VAL A 43 -2.63 0.23 8.27
N GLU A 44 -3.34 1.32 8.50
CA GLU A 44 -4.49 1.37 9.41
C GLU A 44 -5.81 1.43 8.64
N ASP A 45 -6.92 1.25 9.37
CA ASP A 45 -8.29 1.22 8.83
C ASP A 45 -8.38 0.34 7.57
N THR A 46 -7.70 -0.82 7.65
CA THR A 46 -7.49 -1.68 6.50
C THR A 46 -8.73 -2.51 6.24
N VAL A 47 -9.13 -2.56 4.99
CA VAL A 47 -10.22 -3.37 4.45
C VAL A 47 -9.63 -4.34 3.44
N GLU A 48 -9.82 -5.64 3.65
CA GLU A 48 -9.58 -6.65 2.62
C GLU A 48 -10.73 -6.63 1.60
N VAL A 49 -10.38 -6.63 0.31
CA VAL A 49 -11.33 -6.58 -0.80
C VAL A 49 -11.23 -7.88 -1.58
N ASN A 50 -12.32 -8.64 -1.60
CA ASN A 50 -12.45 -9.88 -2.37
C ASN A 50 -13.72 -9.82 -3.24
N GLY A 51 -13.59 -9.34 -4.47
CA GLY A 51 -14.73 -9.08 -5.34
C GLY A 51 -15.64 -8.00 -4.74
N ASN A 52 -16.85 -8.38 -4.35
CA ASN A 52 -17.82 -7.49 -3.69
C ASN A 52 -17.74 -7.56 -2.16
N GLU A 53 -17.03 -8.54 -1.60
CA GLU A 53 -16.88 -8.69 -0.16
C GLU A 53 -15.81 -7.74 0.37
N ARG A 54 -16.12 -7.12 1.50
CA ARG A 54 -15.25 -6.18 2.22
C ARG A 54 -15.19 -6.59 3.67
N THR A 55 -13.98 -6.80 4.17
CA THR A 55 -13.75 -7.23 5.55
C THR A 55 -12.80 -6.25 6.22
N ASP A 56 -13.25 -5.60 7.29
CA ASP A 56 -12.41 -4.74 8.11
C ASP A 56 -11.42 -5.61 8.92
N ILE A 57 -10.13 -5.33 8.75
CA ILE A 57 -9.04 -6.04 9.42
C ILE A 57 -8.17 -5.11 10.27
N GLY A 58 -8.53 -3.83 10.37
CA GLY A 58 -7.94 -2.86 11.28
C GLY A 58 -6.50 -2.47 10.91
N MET A 59 -5.60 -2.50 11.89
CA MET A 59 -4.19 -2.20 11.67
C MET A 59 -3.42 -3.46 11.25
N VAL A 60 -2.72 -3.38 10.12
CA VAL A 60 -1.94 -4.49 9.58
C VAL A 60 -0.51 -4.08 9.24
N VAL A 61 0.38 -5.07 9.30
CA VAL A 61 1.72 -4.95 8.74
C VAL A 61 1.82 -5.83 7.50
N ILE A 62 2.20 -5.24 6.38
CA ILE A 62 2.35 -5.92 5.09
C ILE A 62 3.83 -6.12 4.83
N ARG A 63 4.24 -7.35 4.52
CA ARG A 63 5.61 -7.65 4.12
C ARG A 63 5.89 -7.08 2.72
N GLY A 64 7.00 -6.36 2.54
CA GLY A 64 7.31 -5.70 1.27
C GLY A 64 7.42 -6.65 0.08
N ASN A 65 7.97 -7.85 0.28
CA ASN A 65 8.03 -8.89 -0.76
C ASN A 65 6.66 -9.41 -1.22
N SER A 66 5.60 -9.11 -0.47
CA SER A 66 4.22 -9.47 -0.81
C SER A 66 3.51 -8.39 -1.60
N VAL A 67 4.06 -7.18 -1.69
CA VAL A 67 3.46 -6.04 -2.39
C VAL A 67 3.73 -6.17 -3.90
N VAL A 68 2.66 -6.13 -4.68
CA VAL A 68 2.70 -6.16 -6.15
C VAL A 68 2.56 -4.75 -6.69
N THR A 69 1.54 -4.01 -6.26
CA THR A 69 1.35 -2.59 -6.61
C THR A 69 0.80 -1.78 -5.44
N VAL A 70 1.09 -0.49 -5.46
CA VAL A 70 0.56 0.52 -4.53
C VAL A 70 -0.01 1.66 -5.35
N GLU A 71 -1.29 1.94 -5.15
CA GLU A 71 -2.04 2.98 -5.87
C GLU A 71 -2.64 3.94 -4.84
N ALA A 72 -2.41 5.24 -5.01
CA ALA A 72 -3.09 6.24 -4.19
C ALA A 72 -4.51 6.43 -4.66
N LEU A 73 -5.46 6.41 -3.71
CA LEU A 73 -6.87 6.71 -3.96
C LEU A 73 -7.19 8.19 -3.80
N GLU A 74 -6.18 8.97 -3.40
CA GLU A 74 -6.24 10.40 -3.18
C GLU A 74 -5.15 11.12 -3.98
N PRO A 75 -5.31 12.42 -4.28
CA PRO A 75 -4.26 13.21 -4.90
C PRO A 75 -2.96 13.17 -4.08
N VAL A 76 -1.87 12.81 -4.76
CA VAL A 76 -0.51 12.85 -4.21
C VAL A 76 0.21 14.01 -4.88
N ASN A 77 0.64 15.00 -4.09
CA ASN A 77 1.43 16.10 -4.60
C ASN A 77 2.73 15.56 -5.21
N ARG A 78 2.98 15.97 -6.46
CA ARG A 78 4.25 15.75 -7.13
C ARG A 78 5.14 16.94 -6.76
N SER A 79 5.89 16.82 -5.66
CA SER A 79 7.00 17.72 -5.37
C SER A 79 8.15 17.48 -6.34
#